data_AF-A0A142XAD8-F1
#
_entry.id   AF-A0A142XAD8-F1
#
_cell.length_a   1.000
_cell.length_b   1.000
_cell.length_c   1.000
_cell.angle_alpha   90.00
_cell.angle_beta   90.00
_cell.angle_gamma   90.00
#
_symmetry.space_group_name_H-M   'P 1'
#
loop_
_entity.id
_entity.type
_entity.pdbx_description
1 polymer ?
#
loop_
_entity_poly.entity_id
_entity_poly.type
_entity_poly.pdbx_seq_one_letter_code
_entity_poly.pdbx_strand_id
1 'polypeptide(L)'
;MLAHLRTLRLSAWLGWQLETNWTSPLLFAVYMFVKPVCGSLMLVGMFFAADQAAVGIGRARISPQFLPYMYVSNACYGLVGTVMFGLSYAVVRDREHYRMLKYVYISPAQFQTYFLGRGASRALEGIVGGMLSLTTGLILFAQVRDSVTVDVPWLLVYLVIGAMMLWACGMLLAAACLNMSRNGMFLSEGIAGLVYLLSGVVFPLSVFQGSMAWVQWVSLSLPTTYWLEGMRRALMGEVPEKLRGPLSNWSNAELALTLLATTVALMVAAQLFWRWSERRAWRLGKLEENAGV
;
A
#
# COMPACT_ATOMS: atom_id res chain seq x y z
N MET A 1 11.94 -23.55 -12.44
CA MET A 1 11.04 -22.46 -12.94
C MET A 1 9.57 -22.89 -13.08
N LEU A 2 9.26 -23.97 -13.80
CA LEU A 2 7.87 -24.39 -14.04
C LEU A 2 7.04 -24.62 -12.75
N ALA A 3 7.64 -25.21 -11.72
CA ALA A 3 6.98 -25.41 -10.43
C ALA A 3 6.61 -24.08 -9.74
N HIS A 4 7.53 -23.10 -9.69
CA HIS A 4 7.25 -21.78 -9.11
C HIS A 4 6.14 -21.06 -9.87
N LEU A 5 6.17 -21.07 -11.20
CA LEU A 5 5.13 -20.44 -12.01
C LEU A 5 3.76 -21.12 -11.82
N ARG A 6 3.75 -22.45 -11.71
CA ARG A 6 2.53 -23.22 -11.40
C ARG A 6 1.99 -22.85 -10.02
N THR A 7 2.84 -22.84 -8.98
CA THR A 7 2.44 -22.43 -7.63
C THR A 7 1.90 -21.01 -7.63
N LEU A 8 2.61 -20.07 -8.25
CA LEU A 8 2.23 -18.67 -8.34
C LEU A 8 0.85 -18.49 -9.00
N ARG A 9 0.63 -19.11 -10.16
CA ARG A 9 -0.64 -19.03 -10.90
C ARG A 9 -1.79 -19.61 -10.09
N LEU A 10 -1.60 -20.80 -9.50
CA LEU A 10 -2.64 -21.47 -8.74
C LEU A 10 -2.96 -20.73 -7.43
N SER A 11 -1.95 -20.20 -6.73
CA SER A 11 -2.20 -19.44 -5.50
C SER A 11 -2.80 -18.06 -5.76
N ALA A 12 -2.48 -17.42 -6.89
CA ALA A 12 -3.15 -16.21 -7.35
C ALA A 12 -4.61 -16.45 -7.75
N TRP A 13 -4.89 -17.56 -8.41
CA TRP A 13 -6.27 -17.96 -8.71
C TRP A 13 -7.06 -18.28 -7.44
N LEU A 14 -6.48 -19.08 -6.53
CA LEU A 14 -7.07 -19.37 -5.23
C LEU A 14 -7.34 -18.07 -4.45
N GLY A 15 -6.38 -17.15 -4.45
CA GLY A 15 -6.54 -15.85 -3.80
C GLY A 15 -7.72 -15.07 -4.36
N TRP A 16 -7.86 -15.02 -5.69
CA TRP A 16 -8.99 -14.35 -6.33
C TRP A 16 -10.33 -14.98 -5.94
N GLN A 17 -10.43 -16.31 -5.97
CA GLN A 17 -11.66 -17.02 -5.57
C GLN A 17 -12.02 -16.75 -4.11
N LEU A 18 -11.03 -16.74 -3.22
CA LEU A 18 -11.27 -16.47 -1.81
C LEU A 18 -11.75 -15.04 -1.54
N GLU A 19 -11.36 -14.06 -2.36
CA GLU A 19 -11.83 -12.67 -2.20
C GLU A 19 -13.16 -12.37 -2.90
N THR A 20 -13.50 -13.12 -3.96
CA THR A 20 -14.65 -12.80 -4.81
C THR A 20 -15.87 -13.68 -4.57
N ASN A 21 -15.68 -14.93 -4.14
CA ASN A 21 -16.74 -15.94 -4.11
C ASN A 21 -17.55 -16.00 -2.80
N TRP A 22 -17.46 -14.98 -1.95
CA TRP A 22 -18.21 -14.95 -0.67
C TRP A 22 -19.64 -14.43 -0.82
N THR A 23 -20.01 -13.86 -1.98
CA THR A 23 -21.35 -13.31 -2.23
C THR A 23 -21.75 -13.32 -3.71
N SER A 24 -22.97 -12.88 -4.01
CA SER A 24 -23.47 -12.69 -5.38
C SER A 24 -22.61 -11.67 -6.14
N PRO A 25 -22.40 -11.83 -7.46
CA PRO A 25 -21.53 -10.95 -8.24
C PRO A 25 -21.90 -9.46 -8.16
N LEU A 26 -23.21 -9.15 -8.10
CA LEU A 26 -23.70 -7.78 -8.00
C LEU A 26 -23.33 -7.16 -6.64
N LEU A 27 -23.55 -7.88 -5.54
CA LEU A 27 -23.20 -7.37 -4.21
C LEU A 27 -21.69 -7.18 -4.09
N PHE A 28 -20.90 -8.12 -4.59
CA PHE A 28 -19.44 -8.01 -4.64
C PHE A 28 -18.99 -6.74 -5.38
N ALA A 29 -19.56 -6.47 -6.56
CA ALA A 29 -19.24 -5.26 -7.33
C ALA A 29 -19.60 -3.97 -6.57
N VAL A 30 -20.74 -3.95 -5.88
CA VAL A 30 -21.13 -2.81 -5.03
C VAL A 30 -20.12 -2.60 -3.90
N TYR A 31 -19.71 -3.65 -3.18
CA TYR A 31 -18.71 -3.53 -2.11
C TYR A 31 -17.35 -3.05 -2.63
N MET A 32 -16.90 -3.58 -3.77
CA MET A 32 -15.67 -3.17 -4.45
C MET A 32 -15.69 -1.69 -4.87
N PHE A 33 -16.85 -1.14 -5.19
CA PHE A 33 -17.02 0.27 -5.50
C PHE A 33 -17.13 1.15 -4.25
N VAL A 34 -18.04 0.80 -3.34
CA VAL A 34 -18.39 1.63 -2.17
C VAL A 34 -17.19 1.83 -1.26
N LYS A 35 -16.44 0.77 -0.94
CA LYS A 35 -15.32 0.85 0.03
C LYS A 35 -14.23 1.87 -0.35
N PRO A 36 -13.61 1.80 -1.55
CA PRO A 36 -12.58 2.77 -1.93
C PRO A 36 -13.14 4.18 -2.16
N VAL A 37 -14.35 4.30 -2.71
CA VAL A 37 -15.00 5.59 -2.96
C VAL A 37 -15.34 6.30 -1.67
N CYS A 38 -15.99 5.64 -0.73
CA CYS A 38 -16.32 6.22 0.58
C CYS A 38 -15.05 6.59 1.36
N GLY A 39 -14.00 5.75 1.32
CA GLY A 39 -12.72 6.08 1.96
C GLY A 39 -12.10 7.36 1.40
N SER A 40 -12.15 7.55 0.07
CA SER A 40 -11.64 8.76 -0.58
C SER A 40 -12.53 9.98 -0.33
N LEU A 41 -13.86 9.83 -0.35
CA LEU A 41 -14.80 10.91 -0.06
C LEU A 41 -14.77 11.35 1.41
N MET A 42 -14.47 10.44 2.34
CA MET A 42 -14.26 10.77 3.75
C MET A 42 -13.14 11.80 3.90
N LEU A 43 -12.02 11.61 3.21
CA LEU A 43 -10.90 12.58 3.22
C LEU A 43 -11.27 13.92 2.60
N VAL A 44 -12.08 13.93 1.54
CA VAL A 44 -12.62 15.18 0.99
C VAL A 44 -13.51 15.89 2.00
N GLY A 45 -14.36 15.16 2.71
CA GLY A 45 -15.16 15.69 3.81
C GLY A 45 -14.28 16.30 4.91
N MET A 46 -13.20 15.60 5.31
CA MET A 46 -12.23 16.11 6.27
C MET A 46 -11.51 17.37 5.78
N PHE A 47 -11.18 17.47 4.48
CA PHE A 47 -10.59 18.67 3.89
C PHE A 47 -11.52 19.88 4.03
N PHE A 48 -12.78 19.75 3.63
CA PHE A 48 -13.74 20.86 3.74
C PHE A 48 -14.05 21.22 5.19
N ALA A 49 -14.13 20.24 6.09
CA ALA A 49 -14.28 20.50 7.53
C ALA A 49 -13.08 21.26 8.10
N ALA A 50 -11.86 20.89 7.70
CA ALA A 50 -10.63 21.58 8.11
C ALA A 50 -10.54 23.00 7.54
N ASP A 51 -10.94 23.22 6.29
CA ASP A 51 -10.98 24.55 5.67
C ASP A 51 -11.97 25.47 6.40
N GLN A 52 -13.17 24.98 6.70
CA GLN A 52 -14.17 25.73 7.47
C GLN A 52 -13.68 26.05 8.89
N ALA A 53 -13.05 25.07 9.57
CA ALA A 53 -12.48 25.28 10.89
C ALA A 53 -11.34 26.31 10.87
N ALA A 54 -10.49 26.33 9.84
CA ALA A 54 -9.42 27.30 9.68
C ALA A 54 -9.98 28.73 9.60
N VAL A 55 -11.02 28.95 8.78
CA VAL A 55 -11.72 30.23 8.69
C VAL A 55 -12.35 30.62 10.02
N GLY A 56 -12.95 29.66 10.74
CA GLY A 56 -13.57 29.90 12.05
C GLY A 56 -12.59 30.38 13.13
N ILE A 57 -11.30 30.05 13.01
CA ILE A 57 -10.23 30.49 13.94
C ILE A 57 -9.45 31.68 13.35
N GLY A 58 -9.96 32.33 12.29
CA GLY A 58 -9.35 33.51 11.67
C GLY A 58 -8.09 33.21 10.83
N ARG A 59 -7.84 31.95 10.45
CA ARG A 59 -6.78 31.58 9.51
C ARG A 59 -7.27 31.70 8.06
N ALA A 60 -6.32 31.89 7.14
CA ALA A 60 -6.60 31.86 5.71
C ALA A 60 -7.12 30.49 5.27
N ARG A 61 -7.98 30.48 4.24
CA ARG A 61 -8.46 29.25 3.60
C ARG A 61 -7.30 28.40 3.10
N ILE A 62 -7.48 27.09 3.16
CA ILE A 62 -6.53 26.11 2.66
C ILE A 62 -6.45 26.25 1.13
N SER A 63 -5.23 26.15 0.58
CA SER A 63 -5.02 26.24 -0.87
C SER A 63 -5.89 25.20 -1.60
N PRO A 64 -6.66 25.59 -2.66
CA PRO A 64 -7.46 24.66 -3.45
C PRO A 64 -6.64 23.51 -4.06
N GLN A 65 -5.35 23.73 -4.28
CA GLN A 65 -4.39 22.76 -4.81
C GLN A 65 -4.07 21.61 -3.84
N PHE A 66 -4.43 21.75 -2.56
CA PHE A 66 -4.20 20.73 -1.55
C PHE A 66 -5.18 19.54 -1.70
N LEU A 67 -6.40 19.79 -2.18
CA LEU A 67 -7.38 18.72 -2.38
C LEU A 67 -6.89 17.70 -3.42
N PRO A 68 -6.46 18.10 -4.64
CA PRO A 68 -5.90 17.14 -5.60
C PRO A 68 -4.66 16.41 -5.08
N TYR A 69 -3.76 17.11 -4.38
CA TYR A 69 -2.57 16.52 -3.76
C TYR A 69 -2.96 15.36 -2.82
N MET A 70 -3.85 15.62 -1.87
CA MET A 70 -4.29 14.60 -0.90
C MET A 70 -5.06 13.48 -1.57
N TYR A 71 -5.96 13.82 -2.51
CA TYR A 71 -6.84 12.86 -3.15
C TYR A 71 -6.08 11.83 -3.99
N VAL A 72 -5.18 12.29 -4.86
CA VAL A 72 -4.36 11.42 -5.71
C VAL A 72 -3.44 10.55 -4.85
N SER A 73 -2.80 11.14 -3.84
CA SER A 73 -1.96 10.38 -2.92
C SER A 73 -2.73 9.32 -2.15
N ASN A 74 -3.95 9.62 -1.70
CA ASN A 74 -4.78 8.63 -1.03
C ASN A 74 -5.18 7.48 -1.96
N ALA A 75 -5.57 7.79 -3.20
CA ALA A 75 -5.92 6.77 -4.18
C ALA A 75 -4.71 5.85 -4.49
N CYS A 76 -3.51 6.40 -4.63
CA CYS A 76 -2.29 5.62 -4.77
C CYS A 76 -1.97 4.82 -3.50
N TYR A 77 -2.15 5.40 -2.32
CA TYR A 77 -1.90 4.72 -1.06
C TYR A 77 -2.82 3.54 -0.80
N GLY A 78 -4.03 3.54 -1.38
CA GLY A 78 -4.92 2.37 -1.36
C GLY A 78 -4.23 1.08 -1.81
N LEU A 79 -3.30 1.16 -2.77
CA LEU A 79 -2.46 0.03 -3.18
C LEU A 79 -1.53 -0.45 -2.06
N VAL A 80 -0.91 0.48 -1.34
CA VAL A 80 0.00 0.19 -0.22
C VAL A 80 -0.75 -0.59 0.84
N GLY A 81 -1.90 -0.05 1.27
CA GLY A 81 -2.75 -0.69 2.26
C GLY A 81 -3.18 -2.08 1.81
N THR A 82 -3.74 -2.22 0.61
CA THR A 82 -4.30 -3.49 0.14
C THR A 82 -3.24 -4.58 -0.05
N VAL A 83 -2.08 -4.25 -0.63
CA VAL A 83 -1.02 -5.24 -0.87
C VAL A 83 -0.32 -5.61 0.43
N MET A 84 0.13 -4.64 1.23
CA MET A 84 0.85 -4.91 2.48
C MET A 84 0.00 -5.70 3.47
N PHE A 85 -1.23 -5.24 3.71
CA PHE A 85 -2.18 -5.93 4.59
C PHE A 85 -2.61 -7.27 3.99
N GLY A 86 -2.83 -7.32 2.67
CA GLY A 86 -3.30 -8.51 1.99
C GLY A 86 -2.37 -9.71 2.13
N LEU A 87 -1.05 -9.50 2.04
CA LEU A 87 -0.06 -10.58 2.19
C LEU A 87 0.04 -11.09 3.63
N SER A 88 0.11 -10.19 4.60
CA SER A 88 0.21 -10.59 6.01
C SER A 88 -1.08 -11.24 6.50
N TYR A 89 -2.22 -10.72 6.06
CA TYR A 89 -3.53 -11.28 6.39
C TYR A 89 -3.74 -12.66 5.74
N ALA A 90 -3.15 -12.94 4.59
CA ALA A 90 -3.16 -14.28 4.00
C ALA A 90 -2.49 -15.31 4.93
N VAL A 91 -1.37 -14.96 5.59
CA VAL A 91 -0.73 -15.85 6.59
C VAL A 91 -1.66 -16.13 7.75
N VAL A 92 -2.25 -15.08 8.32
CA VAL A 92 -3.14 -15.17 9.48
C VAL A 92 -4.37 -16.01 9.15
N ARG A 93 -5.03 -15.75 8.01
CA ARG A 93 -6.20 -16.52 7.57
C ARG A 93 -5.88 -17.98 7.28
N ASP A 94 -4.79 -18.24 6.57
CA ASP A 94 -4.43 -19.61 6.20
C ASP A 94 -3.99 -20.42 7.43
N ARG A 95 -3.48 -19.77 8.48
CA ARG A 95 -3.17 -20.39 9.78
C ARG A 95 -4.39 -20.56 10.67
N GLU A 96 -5.08 -19.47 10.98
CA GLU A 96 -6.09 -19.44 12.05
C GLU A 96 -7.47 -19.86 11.56
N HIS A 97 -7.92 -19.30 10.43
CA HIS A 97 -9.28 -19.51 9.93
C HIS A 97 -9.39 -20.81 9.13
N TYR A 98 -8.50 -21.02 8.15
CA TYR A 98 -8.54 -22.20 7.30
C TYR A 98 -7.72 -23.38 7.83
N ARG A 99 -6.74 -23.13 8.73
CA ARG A 99 -5.83 -24.16 9.27
C ARG A 99 -5.10 -24.96 8.18
N MET A 100 -4.88 -24.31 7.04
CA MET A 100 -4.25 -24.88 5.85
C MET A 100 -2.75 -24.64 5.79
N LEU A 101 -2.20 -23.74 6.61
CA LEU A 101 -0.80 -23.33 6.54
C LEU A 101 0.17 -24.52 6.62
N LYS A 102 -0.05 -25.46 7.56
CA LYS A 102 0.75 -26.68 7.69
C LYS A 102 0.67 -27.60 6.47
N TYR A 103 -0.52 -27.73 5.87
CA TYR A 103 -0.74 -28.56 4.69
C TYR A 103 -0.06 -27.95 3.45
N VAL A 104 -0.12 -26.63 3.30
CA VAL A 104 0.60 -25.92 2.23
C VAL A 104 2.11 -26.11 2.39
N TYR A 105 2.63 -26.06 3.62
CA TYR A 105 4.06 -26.22 3.90
C TYR A 105 4.61 -27.61 3.56
N ILE A 106 3.86 -28.69 3.82
CA ILE A 106 4.27 -30.07 3.46
C ILE A 106 3.96 -30.45 2.01
N SER A 107 3.18 -29.63 1.31
CA SER A 107 2.82 -29.87 -0.10
C SER A 107 4.02 -29.62 -1.03
N PRO A 108 3.99 -30.09 -2.29
CA PRO A 108 5.02 -29.75 -3.27
C PRO A 108 5.00 -28.26 -3.68
N ALA A 109 4.09 -27.45 -3.15
CA ALA A 109 4.03 -26.02 -3.42
C ALA A 109 5.20 -25.29 -2.75
N GLN A 110 5.78 -24.34 -3.48
CA GLN A 110 6.85 -23.50 -2.95
C GLN A 110 6.26 -22.48 -1.97
N PHE A 111 6.53 -22.64 -0.68
CA PHE A 111 5.86 -21.93 0.41
C PHE A 111 5.91 -20.40 0.25
N GLN A 112 7.07 -19.83 -0.06
CA GLN A 112 7.19 -18.40 -0.31
C GLN A 112 6.45 -17.96 -1.59
N THR A 113 6.51 -18.77 -2.66
CA THR A 113 5.84 -18.49 -3.94
C THR A 113 4.31 -18.57 -3.82
N TYR A 114 3.81 -19.36 -2.88
CA TYR A 114 2.39 -19.40 -2.56
C TYR A 114 1.88 -18.03 -2.10
N PHE A 115 2.56 -17.39 -1.14
CA PHE A 115 2.19 -16.06 -0.65
C PHE A 115 2.38 -14.96 -1.69
N LEU A 116 3.40 -15.09 -2.55
CA LEU A 116 3.56 -14.26 -3.75
C LEU A 116 2.29 -14.23 -4.60
N GLY A 117 1.71 -15.39 -4.91
CA GLY A 117 0.49 -15.44 -5.73
C GLY A 117 -0.74 -14.96 -4.96
N ARG A 118 -0.87 -15.28 -3.66
CA ARG A 118 -1.94 -14.71 -2.80
C ARG A 118 -1.89 -13.17 -2.80
N GLY A 119 -0.68 -12.61 -2.83
CA GLY A 119 -0.44 -11.18 -2.95
C GLY A 119 -0.83 -10.58 -4.31
N ALA A 120 -0.70 -11.32 -5.41
CA ALA A 120 -1.09 -10.85 -6.73
C ALA A 120 -2.60 -10.56 -6.82
N SER A 121 -3.44 -11.40 -6.21
CA SER A 121 -4.90 -11.16 -6.14
C SER A 121 -5.23 -9.86 -5.40
N ARG A 122 -4.48 -9.56 -4.33
CA ARG A 122 -4.61 -8.33 -3.54
C ARG A 122 -4.10 -7.10 -4.29
N ALA A 123 -3.05 -7.25 -5.10
CA ALA A 123 -2.59 -6.19 -5.98
C ALA A 123 -3.67 -5.83 -7.02
N LEU A 124 -4.33 -6.82 -7.62
CA LEU A 124 -5.44 -6.59 -8.56
C LEU A 124 -6.60 -5.83 -7.89
N GLU A 125 -7.01 -6.27 -6.70
CA GLU A 125 -8.03 -5.56 -5.90
C GLU A 125 -7.62 -4.09 -5.63
N GLY A 126 -6.38 -3.86 -5.23
CA GLY A 126 -5.85 -2.52 -4.96
C GLY A 126 -5.81 -1.65 -6.23
N ILE A 127 -5.46 -2.21 -7.38
CA ILE A 127 -5.45 -1.49 -8.67
C ILE A 127 -6.87 -1.08 -9.05
N VAL A 128 -7.84 -2.00 -8.94
CA VAL A 128 -9.25 -1.69 -9.20
C VAL A 128 -9.75 -0.60 -8.24
N GLY A 129 -9.49 -0.72 -6.95
CA GLY A 129 -9.88 0.29 -5.96
C GLY A 129 -9.25 1.66 -6.17
N GLY A 130 -7.97 1.70 -6.57
CA GLY A 130 -7.26 2.92 -6.93
C GLY A 130 -7.83 3.59 -8.19
N MET A 131 -8.11 2.81 -9.23
CA MET A 131 -8.74 3.31 -10.46
C MET A 131 -10.14 3.86 -10.20
N LEU A 132 -10.95 3.16 -9.40
CA LEU A 132 -12.30 3.62 -9.03
C LEU A 132 -12.24 4.92 -8.22
N SER A 133 -11.30 5.02 -7.27
CA SER A 133 -11.07 6.26 -6.52
C SER A 133 -10.68 7.41 -7.45
N LEU A 134 -9.68 7.24 -8.30
CA LEU A 134 -9.24 8.29 -9.24
C LEU A 134 -10.37 8.72 -10.19
N THR A 135 -11.11 7.75 -10.76
CA THR A 135 -12.22 8.02 -11.68
C THR A 135 -13.32 8.82 -10.99
N THR A 136 -13.66 8.46 -9.75
CA THR A 136 -14.64 9.19 -8.95
C THR A 136 -14.18 10.62 -8.68
N GLY A 137 -12.90 10.82 -8.39
CA GLY A 137 -12.32 12.15 -8.20
C GLY A 137 -12.42 13.03 -9.44
N LEU A 138 -12.10 12.48 -10.61
CA LEU A 138 -12.19 13.16 -11.90
C LEU A 138 -13.63 13.56 -12.27
N ILE A 139 -14.61 12.73 -11.91
CA ILE A 139 -16.03 12.99 -12.17
C ILE A 139 -16.56 14.08 -11.23
N LEU A 140 -16.28 13.98 -9.93
CA LEU A 140 -16.92 14.81 -8.91
C LEU A 140 -16.23 16.16 -8.65
N PHE A 141 -14.90 16.24 -8.82
CA PHE A 141 -14.12 17.41 -8.40
C PHE A 141 -13.39 18.06 -9.57
N ALA A 142 -13.80 19.30 -9.91
CA ALA A 142 -13.16 20.09 -10.96
C ALA A 142 -11.67 20.34 -10.66
N GLN A 143 -11.31 20.58 -9.39
CA GLN A 143 -9.94 20.82 -8.99
C GLN A 143 -9.02 19.62 -9.31
N VAL A 144 -9.54 18.40 -9.15
CA VAL A 144 -8.78 17.19 -9.47
C VAL A 144 -8.63 17.08 -10.99
N ARG A 145 -9.73 17.29 -11.73
CA ARG A 145 -9.74 17.24 -13.20
C ARG A 145 -8.75 18.21 -13.84
N ASP A 146 -8.68 19.45 -13.35
CA ASP A 146 -7.82 20.49 -13.91
C ASP A 146 -6.34 20.27 -13.58
N SER A 147 -6.05 19.52 -12.51
CA SER A 147 -4.69 19.24 -12.05
C SER A 147 -4.07 17.98 -12.64
N VAL A 148 -4.85 17.09 -13.24
CA VAL A 148 -4.35 15.79 -13.70
C VAL A 148 -3.65 15.94 -15.05
N THR A 149 -2.35 15.65 -15.04
CA THR A 149 -1.51 15.56 -16.24
C THR A 149 -0.78 14.23 -16.18
N VAL A 150 -1.20 13.28 -17.04
CA VAL A 150 -0.73 11.90 -16.98
C VAL A 150 0.51 11.71 -17.85
N ASP A 151 1.65 11.53 -17.22
CA ASP A 151 2.90 11.09 -17.85
C ASP A 151 2.96 9.56 -17.82
N VAL A 152 2.47 8.93 -18.89
CA VAL A 152 2.34 7.46 -18.99
C VAL A 152 3.69 6.74 -18.82
N PRO A 153 4.81 7.17 -19.47
CA PRO A 153 6.11 6.55 -19.26
C PRO A 153 6.55 6.51 -17.79
N TRP A 154 6.52 7.65 -17.09
CA TRP A 154 6.94 7.69 -15.68
C TRP A 154 5.95 6.97 -14.77
N LEU A 155 4.66 7.04 -15.06
CA LEU A 155 3.63 6.30 -14.32
C LEU A 155 3.93 4.79 -14.35
N LEU A 156 4.26 4.23 -15.52
CA LEU A 156 4.60 2.82 -15.65
C LEU A 156 5.87 2.46 -14.87
N VAL A 157 6.90 3.30 -14.92
CA VAL A 157 8.15 3.10 -14.16
C VAL A 157 7.87 3.04 -12.66
N TYR A 158 7.15 4.02 -12.11
CA TYR A 158 6.82 4.05 -10.69
C TYR A 158 5.86 2.92 -10.28
N LEU A 159 4.91 2.52 -11.14
CA LEU A 159 4.03 1.39 -10.87
C LEU A 159 4.81 0.07 -10.78
N VAL A 160 5.74 -0.18 -11.71
CA VAL A 160 6.54 -1.42 -11.71
C VAL A 160 7.45 -1.50 -10.49
N ILE A 161 8.21 -0.43 -10.21
CA ILE A 161 9.10 -0.41 -9.04
C ILE A 161 8.29 -0.44 -7.75
N GLY A 162 7.20 0.32 -7.69
CA GLY A 162 6.26 0.33 -6.57
C GLY A 162 5.63 -1.03 -6.30
N ALA A 163 5.25 -1.79 -7.33
CA ALA A 163 4.72 -3.14 -7.15
C ALA A 163 5.75 -4.08 -6.51
N MET A 164 7.02 -4.01 -6.92
CA MET A 164 8.11 -4.77 -6.30
C MET A 164 8.35 -4.35 -4.85
N MET A 165 8.34 -3.04 -4.57
CA MET A 165 8.46 -2.47 -3.22
C MET A 165 7.32 -2.95 -2.31
N LEU A 166 6.06 -2.81 -2.74
CA LEU A 166 4.88 -3.21 -1.98
C LEU A 166 4.88 -4.71 -1.71
N TRP A 167 5.31 -5.50 -2.68
CA TRP A 167 5.49 -6.92 -2.49
C TRP A 167 6.55 -7.22 -1.41
N ALA A 168 7.71 -6.57 -1.45
CA ALA A 168 8.75 -6.74 -0.43
C ALA A 168 8.26 -6.32 0.98
N CYS A 169 7.55 -5.19 1.09
CA CYS A 169 6.89 -4.76 2.34
C CYS A 169 5.89 -5.82 2.85
N GLY A 170 5.00 -6.30 1.98
CA GLY A 170 4.01 -7.33 2.34
C GLY A 170 4.64 -8.64 2.78
N MET A 171 5.74 -9.05 2.14
CA MET A 171 6.50 -10.25 2.52
C MET A 171 7.19 -10.12 3.88
N LEU A 172 7.72 -8.92 4.22
CA LEU A 172 8.26 -8.66 5.55
C LEU A 172 7.20 -8.80 6.63
N LEU A 173 6.01 -8.23 6.40
CA LEU A 173 4.88 -8.35 7.33
C LEU A 173 4.40 -9.80 7.43
N ALA A 174 4.26 -10.49 6.30
CA ALA A 174 3.89 -11.91 6.27
C ALA A 174 4.89 -12.77 7.06
N ALA A 175 6.20 -12.56 6.86
CA ALA A 175 7.25 -13.24 7.62
C ALA A 175 7.16 -12.96 9.13
N ALA A 176 6.87 -11.72 9.52
CA ALA A 176 6.66 -11.36 10.93
C ALA A 176 5.43 -12.08 11.51
N CYS A 177 4.32 -12.12 10.77
CA CYS A 177 3.08 -12.79 11.17
C CYS A 177 3.25 -14.31 11.36
N LEU A 178 4.14 -14.97 10.60
CA LEU A 178 4.47 -16.39 10.83
C LEU A 178 4.93 -16.68 12.26
N ASN A 179 5.56 -15.69 12.91
CA ASN A 179 6.13 -15.84 14.24
C ASN A 179 5.27 -15.24 15.36
N MET A 180 4.15 -14.58 15.06
CA MET A 180 3.25 -14.04 16.07
C MET A 180 2.10 -15.00 16.34
N SER A 181 1.83 -15.32 17.60
CA SER A 181 0.76 -16.23 18.00
C SER A 181 -0.61 -15.55 18.12
N ARG A 182 -0.65 -14.22 18.30
CA ARG A 182 -1.89 -13.42 18.43
C ARG A 182 -1.75 -12.07 17.73
N ASN A 183 -2.87 -11.51 17.28
CA ASN A 183 -2.98 -10.11 16.82
C ASN A 183 -2.09 -9.74 15.62
N GLY A 184 -1.69 -10.70 14.77
CA GLY A 184 -0.89 -10.42 13.57
C GLY A 184 -1.56 -9.43 12.60
N MET A 185 -2.89 -9.38 12.60
CA MET A 185 -3.69 -8.41 11.83
C MET A 185 -3.36 -6.97 12.21
N PHE A 186 -3.39 -6.64 13.51
CA PHE A 186 -3.19 -5.27 14.00
C PHE A 186 -1.78 -4.74 13.75
N LEU A 187 -0.76 -5.61 13.71
CA LEU A 187 0.60 -5.20 13.36
C LEU A 187 0.64 -4.58 11.96
N SER A 188 -0.07 -5.21 11.01
CA SER A 188 -0.05 -4.78 9.62
C SER A 188 -0.85 -3.49 9.42
N GLU A 189 -1.98 -3.35 10.10
CA GLU A 189 -2.77 -2.11 10.11
C GLU A 189 -2.00 -0.96 10.75
N GLY A 190 -1.34 -1.19 11.89
CA GLY A 190 -0.55 -0.18 12.57
C GLY A 190 0.63 0.31 11.73
N ILE A 191 1.35 -0.60 11.08
CA ILE A 191 2.46 -0.25 10.17
C ILE A 191 1.93 0.51 8.94
N ALA A 192 0.82 0.07 8.34
CA ALA A 192 0.20 0.80 7.23
C ALA A 192 -0.31 2.18 7.66
N GLY A 193 -0.84 2.36 8.87
CA GLY A 193 -1.24 3.66 9.39
C GLY A 193 -0.04 4.60 9.62
N LEU A 194 1.05 4.09 10.18
CA LEU A 194 2.29 4.85 10.38
C LEU A 194 2.89 5.28 9.03
N VAL A 195 2.97 4.35 8.07
CA VAL A 195 3.48 4.66 6.73
C VAL A 195 2.58 5.67 6.02
N TYR A 196 1.26 5.66 6.23
CA TYR A 196 0.32 6.64 5.66
C TYR A 196 0.63 8.07 6.12
N LEU A 197 0.90 8.21 7.42
CA LEU A 197 1.24 9.50 8.02
C LEU A 197 2.62 10.01 7.58
N LEU A 198 3.61 9.11 7.55
CA LEU A 198 5.02 9.47 7.30
C LEU A 198 5.35 9.63 5.81
N SER A 199 4.66 8.93 4.91
CA SER A 199 4.99 8.96 3.47
C SER A 199 4.42 10.16 2.71
N GLY A 200 3.83 11.11 3.43
CA GLY A 200 3.34 12.37 2.86
C GLY A 200 2.04 12.24 2.08
N VAL A 201 1.17 11.31 2.46
CA VAL A 201 -0.13 11.09 1.81
C VAL A 201 -1.09 12.26 2.08
N VAL A 202 -1.25 12.61 3.36
CA VAL A 202 -2.15 13.68 3.80
C VAL A 202 -1.43 15.01 3.89
N PHE A 203 -0.23 15.01 4.49
CA PHE A 203 0.54 16.22 4.74
C PHE A 203 1.83 16.25 3.90
N PRO A 204 2.21 17.39 3.32
CA PRO A 204 3.53 17.59 2.74
C PRO A 204 4.62 17.34 3.77
N LEU A 205 5.73 16.75 3.32
CA LEU A 205 6.92 16.51 4.15
C LEU A 205 7.53 17.82 4.70
N SER A 206 7.23 18.96 4.09
CA SER A 206 7.64 20.28 4.58
C SER A 206 6.97 20.67 5.91
N VAL A 207 5.89 20.00 6.31
CA VAL A 207 5.24 20.22 7.62
C VAL A 207 6.13 19.73 8.77
N PHE A 208 6.99 18.74 8.55
CA PHE A 208 7.86 18.16 9.59
C PHE A 208 9.14 18.98 9.86
N GLN A 209 9.14 20.28 9.59
CA GLN A 209 10.29 21.17 9.82
C GLN A 209 10.39 21.64 11.28
N GLY A 210 11.56 22.15 11.68
CA GLY A 210 11.80 22.66 13.02
C GLY A 210 12.02 21.56 14.07
N SER A 211 11.21 21.54 15.13
CA SER A 211 11.33 20.58 16.25
C SER A 211 11.00 19.13 15.87
N MET A 212 10.34 18.91 14.72
CA MET A 212 9.95 17.59 14.21
C MET A 212 10.84 17.11 13.07
N ALA A 213 12.01 17.74 12.84
CA ALA A 213 12.92 17.36 11.75
C ALA A 213 13.32 15.87 11.79
N TRP A 214 13.41 15.27 12.98
CA TRP A 214 13.64 13.83 13.14
C TRP A 214 12.60 12.95 12.41
N VAL A 215 11.33 13.37 12.38
CA VAL A 215 10.25 12.68 11.65
C VAL A 215 10.48 12.74 10.14
N GLN A 216 11.01 13.87 9.65
CA GLN A 216 11.34 14.04 8.24
C GLN A 216 12.43 13.06 7.80
N TRP A 217 13.45 12.81 8.62
CA TRP A 217 14.49 11.82 8.32
C TRP A 217 13.92 10.40 8.24
N VAL A 218 13.03 10.04 9.17
CA VAL A 218 12.32 8.75 9.13
C VAL A 218 11.48 8.66 7.85
N SER A 219 10.75 9.71 7.51
CA SER A 219 9.92 9.75 6.30
C SER A 219 10.75 9.59 5.03
N LEU A 220 11.93 10.21 4.95
CA LEU A 220 12.87 10.06 3.83
C LEU A 220 13.56 8.69 3.76
N SER A 221 13.56 7.92 4.85
CA SER A 221 14.04 6.53 4.81
C SER A 221 13.04 5.54 4.20
N LEU A 222 11.76 5.93 4.12
CA LEU A 222 10.71 5.04 3.64
C LEU A 222 10.66 5.03 2.11
N PRO A 223 10.70 3.86 1.45
CA PRO A 223 10.62 3.78 -0.01
C PRO A 223 9.25 4.26 -0.52
N THR A 224 8.19 4.13 0.27
CA THR A 224 6.84 4.60 -0.06
C THR A 224 6.76 6.11 -0.26
N THR A 225 7.64 6.88 0.40
CA THR A 225 7.73 8.34 0.25
C THR A 225 8.15 8.72 -1.17
N TYR A 226 9.22 8.10 -1.68
CA TYR A 226 9.71 8.32 -3.04
C TYR A 226 8.69 7.84 -4.08
N TRP A 227 8.06 6.70 -3.82
CA TRP A 227 7.03 6.17 -4.70
C TRP A 227 5.81 7.08 -4.80
N LEU A 228 5.25 7.57 -3.69
CA LEU A 228 4.09 8.47 -3.72
C LEU A 228 4.39 9.81 -4.38
N GLU A 229 5.58 10.35 -4.14
CA GLU A 229 6.03 11.58 -4.80
C GLU A 229 6.13 11.37 -6.32
N GLY A 230 6.73 10.26 -6.77
CA GLY A 230 6.80 9.88 -8.17
C GLY A 230 5.43 9.66 -8.82
N MET A 231 4.53 8.94 -8.13
CA MET A 231 3.15 8.71 -8.58
C MET A 231 2.36 10.01 -8.71
N ARG A 232 2.49 10.96 -7.77
CA ARG A 232 1.89 12.29 -7.89
C ARG A 232 2.40 13.03 -9.11
N ARG A 233 3.72 13.08 -9.30
CA ARG A 233 4.32 13.77 -10.45
C ARG A 233 3.90 13.18 -11.79
N ALA A 234 3.77 11.86 -11.83
CA ALA A 234 3.31 11.17 -13.03
C ALA A 234 1.80 11.35 -13.31
N LEU A 235 0.98 11.70 -12.31
CA LEU A 235 -0.47 11.87 -12.45
C LEU A 235 -0.93 13.33 -12.50
N MET A 236 -0.15 14.25 -11.93
CA MET A 236 -0.51 15.66 -11.78
C MET A 236 0.54 16.63 -12.34
N GLY A 237 1.72 16.15 -12.74
CA GLY A 237 2.82 17.01 -13.15
C GLY A 237 3.55 17.63 -11.96
N GLU A 238 4.15 18.81 -12.14
CA GLU A 238 4.89 19.46 -11.07
C GLU A 238 3.99 19.88 -9.90
N VAL A 239 4.40 19.51 -8.69
CA VAL A 239 3.69 19.88 -7.47
C VAL A 239 3.78 21.41 -7.28
N PRO A 240 2.64 22.10 -7.02
CA PRO A 240 2.62 23.54 -6.86
C PRO A 240 3.56 24.04 -5.75
N GLU A 241 4.12 25.24 -5.92
CA GLU A 241 5.18 25.79 -5.06
C GLU A 241 4.88 25.72 -3.56
N LYS A 242 3.63 25.96 -3.16
CA LYS A 242 3.19 25.96 -1.76
C LYS A 242 3.19 24.57 -1.11
N LEU A 243 3.22 23.51 -1.91
CA LEU A 243 3.19 22.10 -1.46
C LEU A 243 4.51 21.39 -1.74
N ARG A 244 5.53 22.11 -2.22
CA ARG A 244 6.86 21.55 -2.49
C ARG A 244 7.49 21.03 -1.19
N GLY A 245 7.83 19.74 -1.20
CA GLY A 245 8.59 19.09 -0.14
C GLY A 245 10.10 19.14 -0.39
N PRO A 246 10.92 18.51 0.47
CA PRO A 246 12.38 18.43 0.31
C PRO A 246 12.82 17.73 -1.00
N LEU A 247 11.93 16.94 -1.59
CA LEU A 247 12.16 16.21 -2.84
C LEU A 247 11.85 17.04 -4.10
N SER A 248 11.32 18.27 -3.97
CA SER A 248 10.84 19.06 -5.12
C SER A 248 11.91 19.33 -6.18
N ASN A 249 13.16 19.44 -5.76
CA ASN A 249 14.28 19.79 -6.63
C ASN A 249 14.86 18.58 -7.36
N TRP A 250 14.39 17.37 -7.04
CA TRP A 250 14.89 16.13 -7.64
C TRP A 250 14.21 15.89 -8.97
N SER A 251 14.95 15.37 -9.94
CA SER A 251 14.40 14.87 -11.19
C SER A 251 13.60 13.58 -10.98
N ASN A 252 12.71 13.27 -11.92
CA ASN A 252 11.98 11.99 -11.92
C ASN A 252 12.95 10.79 -12.00
N ALA A 253 14.09 10.95 -12.69
CA ALA A 253 15.11 9.91 -12.78
C ALA A 253 15.80 9.64 -11.44
N GLU A 254 16.17 10.70 -10.71
CA GLU A 254 16.76 10.56 -9.38
C GLU A 254 15.78 9.89 -8.41
N LEU A 255 14.50 10.30 -8.42
CA LEU A 255 13.45 9.68 -7.61
C LEU A 255 13.24 8.19 -7.94
N ALA A 256 13.20 7.84 -9.23
CA ALA A 256 13.07 6.45 -9.64
C ALA A 256 14.30 5.61 -9.27
N LEU A 257 15.50 6.19 -9.36
CA LEU A 257 16.75 5.51 -9.00
C LEU A 257 16.86 5.29 -7.49
N THR A 258 16.52 6.29 -6.67
CA THR A 258 16.50 6.11 -5.21
C THR A 258 15.40 5.15 -4.77
N LEU A 259 14.22 5.22 -5.40
CA LEU A 259 13.17 4.23 -5.18
C LEU A 259 13.64 2.82 -5.54
N LEU A 260 14.31 2.65 -6.68
CA LEU A 260 14.84 1.35 -7.10
C LEU A 260 15.89 0.85 -6.09
N ALA A 261 16.85 1.69 -5.70
CA ALA A 261 17.89 1.33 -4.75
C ALA A 261 17.32 0.91 -3.38
N THR A 262 16.38 1.70 -2.85
CA THR A 262 15.71 1.38 -1.58
C THR A 262 14.82 0.13 -1.71
N THR A 263 14.17 -0.08 -2.85
CA THR A 263 13.40 -1.29 -3.15
C THR A 263 14.28 -2.53 -3.21
N VAL A 264 15.45 -2.46 -3.86
CA VAL A 264 16.40 -3.56 -3.91
C VAL A 264 16.91 -3.91 -2.52
N ALA A 265 17.29 -2.89 -1.72
CA ALA A 265 17.69 -3.10 -0.33
C ALA A 265 16.57 -3.75 0.50
N LEU A 266 15.33 -3.27 0.34
CA LEU A 266 14.16 -3.83 1.00
C LEU A 266 13.88 -5.28 0.57
N MET A 267 14.03 -5.60 -0.71
CA MET A 267 13.88 -6.97 -1.22
C MET A 267 14.93 -7.90 -0.60
N VAL A 268 16.19 -7.48 -0.55
CA VAL A 268 17.25 -8.26 0.10
C VAL A 268 16.91 -8.49 1.58
N ALA A 269 16.52 -7.44 2.30
CA ALA A 269 16.09 -7.54 3.70
C ALA A 269 14.89 -8.48 3.86
N ALA A 270 13.88 -8.38 3.00
CA ALA A 270 12.70 -9.23 2.99
C ALA A 270 13.06 -10.71 2.78
N GLN A 271 13.97 -11.01 1.86
CA GLN A 271 14.42 -12.37 1.60
C GLN A 271 15.19 -12.97 2.78
N LEU A 272 16.11 -12.20 3.38
CA LEU A 272 16.87 -12.64 4.54
C LEU A 272 15.96 -12.86 5.75
N PHE A 273 15.06 -11.91 6.00
CA PHE A 273 14.10 -11.97 7.10
C PHE A 273 13.08 -13.10 6.92
N TRP A 274 12.60 -13.35 5.71
CA TRP A 274 11.72 -14.47 5.40
C TRP A 274 12.39 -15.80 5.74
N ARG A 275 13.60 -16.05 5.24
CA ARG A 275 14.33 -17.30 5.50
C ARG A 275 14.59 -17.53 6.99
N TRP A 276 14.93 -16.48 7.73
CA TRP A 276 15.10 -16.55 9.18
C TRP A 276 13.77 -16.85 9.89
N SER A 277 12.71 -16.13 9.51
CA SER A 277 11.38 -16.24 10.10
C SER A 277 10.75 -17.61 9.86
N GLU A 278 10.88 -18.15 8.66
CA GLU A 278 10.39 -19.49 8.28
C GLU A 278 11.09 -20.58 9.10
N ARG A 279 12.42 -20.58 9.16
CA ARG A 279 13.19 -21.54 9.98
C ARG A 279 12.86 -21.43 11.46
N ARG A 280 12.59 -20.22 11.95
CA ARG A 280 12.20 -20.00 13.34
C ARG A 280 10.78 -20.51 13.59
N ALA A 281 9.84 -20.21 12.72
CA ALA A 281 8.46 -20.67 12.82
C ALA A 281 8.37 -22.20 12.79
N TRP A 282 9.12 -22.85 11.91
CA TRP A 282 9.23 -24.32 11.85
C TRP A 282 9.77 -24.91 13.16
N ARG A 283 10.93 -24.43 13.64
CA ARG A 283 11.56 -24.95 14.87
C ARG A 283 10.70 -24.79 16.11
N LEU A 284 9.85 -23.76 16.14
CA LEU A 284 8.98 -23.46 17.27
C LEU A 284 7.56 -24.03 17.11
N GLY A 285 7.28 -24.80 16.04
CA GLY A 285 5.95 -25.36 15.79
C GLY A 285 4.87 -24.32 15.46
N LYS A 286 5.24 -23.08 15.14
CA LYS A 286 4.30 -21.96 14.95
C LYS A 286 3.43 -22.06 13.70
N LEU A 287 3.78 -22.95 12.77
CA LEU A 287 2.97 -23.23 11.59
C LEU A 287 1.72 -24.05 11.94
N GLU A 288 1.74 -24.77 13.07
CA GLU A 288 0.64 -25.58 13.59
C GLU A 288 -0.07 -24.91 14.77
N GLU A 289 0.58 -23.92 15.40
CA GLU A 289 0.05 -23.15 16.52
C GLU A 289 -1.20 -22.36 16.08
N ASN A 290 -2.33 -22.67 16.71
CA ASN A 290 -3.58 -21.96 16.53
C ASN A 290 -3.86 -21.12 17.78
N ALA A 291 -4.38 -19.90 17.59
CA ALA A 291 -4.72 -19.01 18.70
C ALA A 291 -5.89 -19.49 19.59
N GLY A 292 -6.53 -20.61 19.23
CA GLY A 292 -7.61 -21.23 20.01
C GLY A 292 -8.94 -20.48 19.95
N VAL A 293 -9.13 -19.63 18.93
CA VAL A 293 -10.38 -18.90 18.66
C VAL A 293 -11.11 -19.56 17.50
#